data_AF-A0A924G8Q0-F1
#
_entry.id   AF-A0A924G8Q0-F1
#
_cell.length_a   1.000
_cell.length_b   1.000
_cell.length_c   1.000
_cell.angle_alpha   90.00
_cell.angle_beta   90.00
_cell.angle_gamma   90.00
#
_symmetry.space_group_name_H-M   'P 1'
#
loop_
_entity.id
_entity.type
_entity.pdbx_description
1 polymer ?
#
loop_
_entity_poly.entity_id
_entity_poly.type
_entity_poly.pdbx_seq_one_letter_code
_entity_poly.pdbx_strand_id
1 'polypeptide(L)' 'MVKLIKNIIHFSLRHRSLVFFLTAIMAVIGFISYRNTPIETFPDVTNTQIIIIAQWQGRSAEEVEKFISIPLETVLNS' A
#
# COMPACT_ATOMS: atom_id res chain seq x y z
N MET A 1 -25.11 -7.43 -26.46
CA MET A 1 -24.88 -7.79 -25.04
C MET A 1 -25.36 -9.20 -24.67
N VAL A 2 -26.64 -9.54 -24.86
CA VAL A 2 -27.20 -10.85 -24.45
C VAL A 2 -26.50 -12.06 -25.11
N LYS A 3 -26.06 -11.93 -26.36
CA LYS A 3 -25.32 -12.98 -27.08
C LYS A 3 -23.99 -13.35 -26.41
N LEU A 4 -23.29 -12.36 -25.83
CA LEU A 4 -21.99 -12.55 -25.20
C LEU A 4 -22.12 -13.31 -23.86
N ILE A 5 -23.12 -12.94 -23.04
CA ILE A 5 -23.42 -13.63 -21.78
C ILE A 5 -23.81 -15.09 -22.04
N LYS A 6 -24.68 -15.35 -23.02
CA LYS A 6 -25.06 -16.72 -23.40
C LYS A 6 -23.85 -17.55 -23.83
N ASN A 7 -22.90 -16.96 -24.54
CA ASN A 7 -21.71 -17.65 -25.00
C ASN A 7 -20.77 -18.03 -23.84
N ILE A 8 -20.59 -17.14 -22.86
CA ILE A 8 -19.79 -17.41 -21.66
C ILE A 8 -20.43 -18.52 -20.83
N ILE A 9 -21.76 -18.46 -20.61
CA ILE A 9 -22.49 -19.48 -19.85
C ILE A 9 -22.38 -20.83 -20.55
N HIS A 10 -22.55 -20.88 -21.87
CA HIS A 10 -22.44 -22.11 -22.65
C HIS A 10 -21.02 -22.69 -22.61
N PHE A 11 -19.99 -21.83 -22.65
CA PHE A 11 -18.60 -22.25 -22.49
C PHE A 11 -18.31 -22.81 -21.08
N SER A 12 -18.77 -22.13 -20.03
CA SER A 12 -18.63 -22.57 -18.64
C SER A 12 -19.35 -23.89 -18.37
N LEU A 13 -20.54 -24.10 -18.94
CA LEU A 13 -21.29 -25.36 -18.84
C LEU A 13 -20.63 -26.49 -19.63
N ARG A 14 -20.07 -26.21 -20.82
CA ARG A 14 -19.36 -27.19 -21.65
C ARG A 14 -18.08 -27.69 -20.98
N HIS A 15 -17.35 -26.81 -20.31
CA HIS A 15 -16.08 -27.11 -19.62
C HIS A 15 -16.22 -27.09 -18.09
N ARG A 16 -17.30 -27.70 -17.56
CA ARG A 16 -17.58 -27.72 -16.11
C ARG A 16 -16.38 -28.15 -15.25
N SER A 17 -15.61 -29.15 -15.68
CA SER A 17 -14.45 -29.64 -14.93
C SER A 17 -13.33 -28.59 -14.82
N LEU A 18 -13.13 -27.79 -15.87
CA LEU A 18 -12.17 -26.68 -15.86
C LEU A 18 -12.62 -25.59 -14.89
N VAL A 19 -13.91 -25.25 -14.91
CA VAL A 19 -14.48 -24.26 -13.97
C VAL A 19 -14.32 -24.71 -12.52
N PHE A 20 -14.62 -25.98 -12.20
CA PHE A 20 -14.41 -26.50 -10.85
C PHE A 20 -12.94 -26.51 -10.44
N PHE A 21 -12.04 -26.89 -11.35
CA PHE A 21 -10.60 -26.86 -11.09
C PHE A 21 -10.09 -25.44 -10.81
N LEU A 22 -10.50 -24.46 -11.62
CA LEU A 22 -10.13 -23.06 -11.44
C LEU A 22 -10.67 -22.50 -10.11
N THR A 23 -11.91 -22.84 -9.76
CA THR A 23 -12.51 -22.46 -8.47
C THR A 23 -11.74 -23.08 -7.30
N ALA A 24 -11.31 -24.34 -7.40
CA ALA A 24 -10.52 -25.00 -6.37
C ALA A 24 -9.15 -24.32 -6.19
N ILE A 25 -8.47 -23.97 -7.29
CA ILE A 25 -7.22 -23.19 -7.23
C ILE A 25 -7.45 -21.85 -6.56
N MET A 26 -8.50 -21.12 -6.95
CA MET A 26 -8.84 -19.83 -6.36
C MET A 26 -9.09 -19.95 -4.85
N ALA A 27 -9.78 -21.00 -4.41
CA ALA A 27 -10.03 -21.27 -2.99
C ALA A 27 -8.73 -21.54 -2.22
N VAL A 28 -7.80 -22.32 -2.79
CA VAL A 28 -6.49 -22.59 -2.16
C VAL A 28 -5.66 -21.30 -2.04
N ILE A 29 -5.59 -20.50 -3.11
CA ILE A 29 -4.89 -19.21 -3.10
C ILE A 29 -5.53 -18.27 -2.07
N GLY A 30 -6.85 -18.20 -2.03
CA GLY A 30 -7.59 -17.40 -1.06
C GLY A 30 -7.30 -17.84 0.37
N PHE A 31 -7.24 -19.14 0.64
CA PHE A 31 -6.92 -19.68 1.95
C PHE A 31 -5.48 -19.35 2.38
N ILE A 32 -4.50 -19.50 1.48
CA ILE A 32 -3.11 -19.12 1.73
C ILE A 32 -3.02 -17.62 2.03
N SER A 33 -3.68 -16.79 1.22
CA SER A 33 -3.71 -15.34 1.43
C SER A 33 -4.32 -15.00 2.78
N TYR A 34 -5.44 -15.61 3.15
CA TYR A 34 -6.09 -15.39 4.45
C TYR A 34 -5.18 -15.73 5.63
N ARG A 35 -4.37 -16.80 5.51
CA ARG A 35 -3.41 -17.21 6.55
C ARG A 35 -2.18 -16.31 6.61
N ASN A 36 -1.78 -15.73 5.48
CA ASN A 36 -0.59 -14.90 5.37
C ASN A 36 -0.88 -13.40 5.58
N THR A 37 -2.14 -12.98 5.59
CA THR A 37 -2.49 -11.58 5.88
C THR A 37 -2.10 -11.26 7.33
N PRO A 38 -1.19 -10.30 7.55
CA PRO A 38 -0.84 -9.87 8.90
C PRO A 38 -2.06 -9.25 9.57
N ILE A 39 -2.35 -9.70 10.79
CA ILE A 39 -3.43 -9.14 11.60
C ILE A 39 -2.82 -8.00 12.39
N GLU A 40 -3.14 -6.76 12.00
CA GLU A 40 -2.81 -5.58 12.77
C GLU A 40 -4.00 -5.21 13.66
N THR A 41 -3.75 -5.06 14.96
CA THR A 41 -4.80 -4.83 15.97
C THR A 41 -5.40 -3.44 15.89
N PHE A 42 -4.72 -2.50 15.24
CA PHE A 42 -5.15 -1.12 15.07
C PHE A 42 -4.73 -0.65 13.68
N PRO A 43 -5.52 0.23 13.04
CA PRO A 43 -5.03 0.95 11.88
C PRO A 43 -3.83 1.80 12.29
N ASP A 44 -2.81 1.87 11.42
CA ASP A 44 -1.72 2.82 11.60
C ASP A 44 -2.29 4.25 11.56
N VAL A 45 -2.29 4.91 12.72
CA VAL A 45 -2.72 6.30 12.91
C VAL A 45 -1.54 7.27 12.95
N THR A 46 -0.33 6.80 12.64
CA THR A 46 0.84 7.66 12.60
C THR A 46 0.78 8.57 11.37
N ASN A 47 0.91 9.86 11.61
CA ASN A 47 1.11 10.81 10.52
C ASN A 47 2.49 10.56 9.90
N THR A 48 2.60 10.66 8.58
CA THR A 48 3.90 10.61 7.90
C THR A 48 4.76 11.78 8.36
N GLN A 49 5.74 11.50 9.22
CA GLN A 49 6.65 12.50 9.77
C GLN A 49 8.08 12.20 9.32
N ILE A 50 8.80 13.25 8.92
CA ILE A 50 10.23 13.18 8.58
C ILE A 50 10.98 14.01 9.62
N ILE A 51 11.99 13.44 10.25
CA ILE A 51 12.84 14.11 11.24
C ILE A 51 14.18 14.45 10.58
N ILE A 52 14.55 15.73 10.58
CA ILE A 52 15.82 16.21 10.05
C ILE A 52 16.65 16.77 11.21
N ILE A 53 17.86 16.23 11.38
CA ILE A 53 18.79 16.67 12.43
C ILE A 53 19.96 17.36 11.74
N ALA A 54 20.06 18.68 11.94
CA ALA A 54 21.18 19.46 11.44
C ALA A 54 22.06 19.92 12.62
N GLN A 55 23.34 19.56 12.57
CA GLN A 55 24.30 19.88 13.62
C GLN A 55 25.32 20.89 13.13
N TRP A 56 25.49 21.99 13.88
CA TRP A 56 26.54 22.97 13.62
C TRP A 56 27.24 23.37 14.93
N GLN A 57 28.37 22.71 15.20
CA GLN A 57 29.10 22.88 16.45
C GLN A 57 29.83 24.22 16.50
N GLY A 58 29.89 24.83 17.69
CA GLY A 58 30.63 26.08 17.93
C GLY A 58 29.93 27.36 17.46
N ARG A 59 28.65 27.27 17.08
CA ARG A 59 27.81 28.42 16.69
C ARG A 59 26.73 28.70 17.71
N SER A 60 26.29 29.95 17.77
CA SER A 60 25.17 30.32 18.64
C SER A 60 23.87 29.70 18.12
N ALA A 61 22.89 29.51 19.01
CA ALA A 61 21.58 29.00 18.61
C ALA A 61 20.92 29.88 17.53
N GLU A 62 21.12 31.20 17.61
CA GLU A 62 20.58 32.18 16.65
C GLU A 62 21.20 32.03 15.25
N GLU A 63 22.50 31.75 15.15
CA GLU A 63 23.15 31.47 13.87
C GLU A 63 22.61 30.18 13.25
N VAL A 64 22.42 29.13 14.04
CA VAL A 64 21.87 27.85 13.57
C VAL A 64 20.44 28.03 13.06
N GLU A 65 19.59 28.76 13.79
CA GLU A 65 18.22 29.04 13.37
C GLU A 65 18.18 29.82 12.04
N LYS A 66 18.95 30.91 11.96
CA LYS A 66 18.94 31.83 10.82
C LYS A 66 19.46 31.20 9.53
N PHE A 67 20.51 30.40 9.63
CA PHE A 67 21.21 29.87 8.46
C PHE A 67 20.84 28.42 8.12
N ILE A 68 20.27 27.67 9.07
CA ILE A 68 19.92 26.26 8.85
C ILE A 68 18.41 26.07 8.96
N SER A 69 17.81 26.32 10.13
CA SER A 69 16.40 25.96 10.36
C SER A 69 15.43 26.71 9.45
N ILE A 70 15.48 28.06 9.42
CA ILE A 70 14.59 28.90 8.60
C ILE A 70 14.65 28.58 7.10
N PRO A 71 15.85 28.54 6.46
CA PRO A 71 15.91 28.21 5.05
C PRO A 71 15.48 26.77 4.76
N LEU A 72 15.76 25.82 5.66
CA LEU A 72 15.31 24.43 5.52
C LEU A 72 13.79 24.32 5.58
N GLU A 73 13.13 24.98 6.55
CA GLU A 73 11.67 25.02 6.64
C GLU A 73 11.04 25.66 5.41
N THR A 74 11.64 26.73 4.88
CA THR A 74 11.15 27.41 3.68
C THR A 74 11.17 26.48 2.47
N VAL A 75 12.25 25.73 2.26
CA VAL A 75 12.39 24.79 1.14
C VAL A 75 11.45 23.59 1.30
N LEU A 76 11.26 23.09 2.53
CA LEU A 76 10.36 21.96 2.79
C LEU A 76 8.88 22.33 2.67
N ASN A 77 8.53 23.59 2.91
CA ASN A 77 7.17 24.10 2.78
C ASN A 77 6.86 24.67 1.38
N SER A 78 7.79 24.58 0.43
CA SER A 78 7.64 25.00 -0.97
C SER A 78 7.35 23.81 -1.88
#